data_AF-A0A7X8EZC3-F1
#
_entry.id   AF-A0A7X8EZC3-F1
#
_cell.length_a   1.000
_cell.length_b   1.000
_cell.length_c   1.000
_cell.angle_alpha   90.00
_cell.angle_beta   90.00
_cell.angle_gamma   90.00
#
_symmetry.space_group_name_H-M   'P 1'
#
loop_
_entity.id
_entity.type
_entity.pdbx_description
1 polymer ?
#
loop_
_entity_poly.entity_id
_entity_poly.type
_entity_poly.pdbx_seq_one_letter_code
_entity_poly.pdbx_strand_id
1 'polypeptide(L)'
;MRKTNQLLTIQWATAFLAFFCLMTTGCRDNPQDKAAKEVHREVQSALTEADKTAARRRIESAIAATGPAGLAQASATLVAANLTLDEGLSRRGELMRKFLPLNAAIDAIDKELKRSQELLLEKERIEQMLALHNKEISELQELLNGAADQNGLRARLNEAKKELADLTARKESLVQQKNDIQAVIDQSQAQAEDLLRQADLAKGEEKLTLQQKAYALMLERKEDYVQVQAVENQITILDDQIALAALKADQLVESIQKTEQKIQALQADPGHRMLEEQRVEIDRLLSDHQENIASYADALNTHLEAYRQTAQEAFELFQQAAEYYQKAKTPDVVAASFRLADSFAYAAMTYADQMATQKNLARRLSEIMSAVDETLVRGLPERLALTDELNMETFQAAVDLFDKADQAYEEALQKARSLPARGREAAGNIFQNRLLALYAKMRLADAVGQYDPAAEVQTRLNDLKAAGQEEFGTAFSQSEVARLIEQGLNYVPAMPVDVELYFEGIRQELTQWKLLANPQQQAAAVEQKLAQMEQLIKVYGEERARLLEPI
;
A
#
# COMPACT_ATOMS: atom_id res chain seq x y z
N MET A 1 -102.21 -26.29 53.82
CA MET A 1 -101.94 -25.58 52.55
C MET A 1 -101.79 -24.09 52.83
N ARG A 2 -100.57 -23.55 52.67
CA ARG A 2 -100.15 -22.13 52.49
C ARG A 2 -98.76 -21.94 53.09
N LYS A 3 -97.77 -22.53 52.42
CA LYS A 3 -96.33 -22.24 52.55
C LYS A 3 -95.73 -22.26 51.13
N THR A 4 -96.19 -21.35 50.28
CA THR A 4 -95.71 -21.23 48.89
C THR A 4 -96.03 -19.84 48.33
N ASN A 5 -95.69 -18.76 49.05
CA ASN A 5 -95.80 -17.39 48.48
C ASN A 5 -94.85 -16.33 49.09
N GLN A 6 -93.72 -16.72 49.69
CA GLN A 6 -92.69 -15.77 50.14
C GLN A 6 -91.30 -16.01 49.51
N LEU A 7 -91.14 -17.05 48.68
CA LEU A 7 -89.88 -17.33 47.97
C LEU A 7 -89.80 -16.67 46.59
N LEU A 8 -90.92 -16.22 46.02
CA LEU A 8 -90.97 -15.64 44.66
C LEU A 8 -90.69 -14.13 44.60
N THR A 9 -90.83 -13.39 45.70
CA THR A 9 -90.52 -11.95 45.74
C THR A 9 -89.05 -11.66 46.09
N ILE A 10 -88.34 -12.60 46.73
CA ILE A 10 -86.91 -12.46 47.04
C ILE A 10 -86.03 -12.82 45.82
N GLN A 11 -86.50 -13.70 44.93
CA GLN A 11 -85.80 -14.04 43.69
C GLN A 11 -85.82 -12.93 42.63
N TRP A 12 -86.86 -12.08 42.60
CA TRP A 12 -86.92 -10.94 41.67
C TRP A 12 -86.11 -9.72 42.15
N ALA A 13 -86.00 -9.51 43.46
CA ALA A 13 -85.15 -8.45 44.03
C ALA A 13 -83.64 -8.77 43.93
N THR A 14 -83.26 -10.05 44.00
CA THR A 14 -81.87 -10.50 43.82
C THR A 14 -81.44 -10.56 42.35
N ALA A 15 -82.36 -10.86 41.43
CA ALA A 15 -82.09 -10.78 39.99
C ALA A 15 -81.93 -9.33 39.49
N PHE A 16 -82.69 -8.36 40.03
CA PHE A 16 -82.53 -6.95 39.67
C PHE A 16 -81.26 -6.31 40.26
N LEU A 17 -80.83 -6.70 41.48
CA LEU A 17 -79.55 -6.25 42.04
C LEU A 17 -78.35 -6.92 41.35
N ALA A 18 -78.45 -8.19 40.95
CA ALA A 18 -77.41 -8.87 40.18
C ALA A 18 -77.29 -8.31 38.74
N PHE A 19 -78.39 -7.90 38.11
CA PHE A 19 -78.36 -7.28 36.77
C PHE A 19 -77.88 -5.82 36.81
N PHE A 20 -78.15 -5.07 37.88
CA PHE A 20 -77.61 -3.70 38.06
C PHE A 20 -76.13 -3.71 38.47
N CYS A 21 -75.67 -4.74 39.20
CA CYS A 21 -74.24 -4.96 39.45
C CYS A 21 -73.49 -5.49 38.21
N LEU A 22 -74.12 -6.27 37.32
CA LEU A 22 -73.49 -6.74 36.07
C LEU A 22 -73.48 -5.71 34.93
N MET A 23 -74.34 -4.69 34.99
CA MET A 23 -74.31 -3.55 34.03
C MET A 23 -73.50 -2.34 34.53
N THR A 24 -72.92 -2.42 35.73
CA THR A 24 -71.99 -1.39 36.26
C THR A 24 -70.59 -1.90 36.60
N THR A 25 -70.30 -3.19 36.39
CA THR A 25 -68.92 -3.70 36.25
C THR A 25 -68.52 -3.75 34.77
N GLY A 26 -68.71 -2.64 34.07
CA GLY A 26 -67.85 -2.37 32.92
C GLY A 26 -66.48 -2.05 33.47
N CYS A 27 -65.61 -3.05 33.63
CA CYS A 27 -64.17 -2.85 33.74
C CYS A 27 -63.70 -2.23 32.41
N ARG A 28 -64.00 -0.95 32.19
CA ARG A 28 -63.18 -0.10 31.35
C ARG A 28 -61.83 -0.13 32.03
N ASP A 29 -60.90 -0.94 31.52
CA ASP A 29 -59.47 -0.81 31.84
C ASP A 29 -59.19 0.69 31.88
N ASN A 30 -58.61 1.15 32.99
CA ASN A 30 -58.16 2.53 33.13
C ASN A 30 -57.35 2.87 31.86
N PRO A 31 -57.50 4.05 31.23
CA PRO A 31 -56.71 4.45 30.06
C PRO A 31 -55.21 4.11 30.17
N GLN A 32 -54.65 4.15 31.38
CA GLN A 32 -53.28 3.72 31.65
C GLN A 32 -53.04 2.21 31.54
N ASP A 33 -53.99 1.36 31.96
CA ASP A 33 -53.88 -0.10 31.83
C ASP A 33 -54.05 -0.56 30.37
N LYS A 34 -54.87 0.15 29.59
CA LYS A 34 -54.98 -0.08 28.14
C LYS A 34 -53.68 0.28 27.43
N ALA A 35 -53.14 1.48 27.73
CA ALA A 35 -51.85 1.91 27.21
C ALA A 35 -50.72 0.93 27.58
N ALA A 36 -50.71 0.43 28.82
CA ALA A 36 -49.73 -0.55 29.27
C ALA A 36 -49.85 -1.89 28.52
N LYS A 37 -51.06 -2.44 28.35
CA LYS A 37 -51.28 -3.69 27.60
C LYS A 37 -50.91 -3.56 26.13
N GLU A 38 -51.24 -2.43 25.51
CA GLU A 38 -50.94 -2.15 24.11
C GLU A 38 -49.42 -2.04 23.88
N VAL A 39 -48.72 -1.29 24.73
CA VAL A 39 -47.25 -1.18 24.69
C VAL A 39 -46.58 -2.53 24.97
N HIS A 40 -47.07 -3.33 25.93
CA HIS A 40 -46.53 -4.66 26.17
C HIS A 40 -46.72 -5.60 24.98
N ARG A 41 -47.85 -5.51 24.28
CA ARG A 41 -48.08 -6.28 23.06
C ARG A 41 -47.09 -5.89 21.96
N GLU A 42 -46.88 -4.59 21.75
CA GLU A 42 -45.93 -4.09 20.76
C GLU A 42 -44.49 -4.46 21.13
N VAL A 43 -44.11 -4.41 22.42
CA VAL A 43 -42.80 -4.87 22.91
C VAL A 43 -42.60 -6.37 22.64
N GLN A 44 -43.59 -7.23 22.92
CA GLN A 44 -43.49 -8.66 22.64
C GLN A 44 -43.36 -8.95 21.14
N SER A 45 -44.13 -8.25 20.32
CA SER A 45 -44.04 -8.34 18.85
C SER A 45 -42.66 -7.93 18.35
N ALA A 46 -42.15 -6.79 18.82
CA ALA A 46 -40.85 -6.25 18.46
C ALA A 46 -39.68 -7.17 18.86
N LEU A 47 -39.78 -7.88 19.98
CA LEU A 47 -38.75 -8.86 20.40
C LEU A 47 -38.66 -10.09 19.48
N THR A 48 -39.71 -10.39 18.72
CA THR A 48 -39.73 -11.49 17.74
C THR A 48 -39.40 -11.06 16.32
N GLU A 49 -39.20 -9.77 16.09
CA GLU A 49 -38.96 -9.19 14.77
C GLU A 49 -37.47 -9.28 14.41
N ALA A 50 -37.18 -9.82 13.22
CA ALA A 50 -35.80 -9.95 12.74
C ALA A 50 -35.16 -8.59 12.39
N ASP A 51 -35.97 -7.61 11.98
CA ASP A 51 -35.55 -6.24 11.72
C ASP A 51 -35.59 -5.42 13.01
N LYS A 52 -34.42 -5.29 13.66
CA LYS A 52 -34.26 -4.53 14.91
C LYS A 52 -34.62 -3.06 14.78
N THR A 53 -34.43 -2.47 13.58
CA THR A 53 -34.76 -1.06 13.32
C THR A 53 -36.27 -0.87 13.23
N ALA A 54 -36.98 -1.78 12.56
CA ALA A 54 -38.45 -1.79 12.52
C ALA A 54 -39.04 -2.03 13.93
N ALA A 55 -38.47 -2.98 14.66
CA ALA A 55 -38.83 -3.28 16.05
C ALA A 55 -38.71 -2.04 16.95
N ARG A 56 -37.59 -1.30 16.85
CA ARG A 56 -37.39 -0.06 17.61
C ARG A 56 -38.43 1.00 17.26
N ARG A 57 -38.63 1.30 15.97
CA ARG A 57 -39.60 2.32 15.52
C ARG A 57 -41.02 2.00 15.99
N ARG A 58 -41.40 0.72 15.99
CA ARG A 58 -42.69 0.28 16.55
C ARG A 58 -42.81 0.60 18.02
N ILE A 59 -41.80 0.25 18.83
CA ILE A 59 -41.79 0.56 20.27
C ILE A 59 -41.84 2.08 20.51
N GLU A 60 -41.04 2.87 19.80
CA GLU A 60 -41.04 4.34 19.90
C GLU A 60 -42.42 4.92 19.55
N SER A 61 -43.04 4.45 18.47
CA SER A 61 -44.37 4.88 18.06
C SER A 61 -45.44 4.48 19.09
N ALA A 62 -45.32 3.29 19.69
CA ALA A 62 -46.23 2.81 20.72
C ALA A 62 -46.12 3.65 21.99
N ILE A 63 -44.91 4.01 22.40
CA ILE A 63 -44.65 4.90 23.55
C ILE A 63 -45.26 6.29 23.27
N ALA A 64 -45.02 6.85 22.08
CA ALA A 64 -45.51 8.18 21.71
C ALA A 64 -47.05 8.23 21.57
N ALA A 65 -47.67 7.19 21.01
CA ALA A 65 -49.10 7.15 20.75
C ALA A 65 -49.94 6.89 22.01
N THR A 66 -49.44 6.05 22.93
CA THR A 66 -50.24 5.61 24.09
C THR A 66 -49.88 6.34 25.39
N GLY A 67 -48.73 7.02 25.45
CA GLY A 67 -48.28 7.75 26.64
C GLY A 67 -48.26 6.88 27.90
N PRO A 68 -47.65 5.67 27.87
CA PRO A 68 -47.67 4.78 29.01
C PRO A 68 -46.94 5.43 30.19
N ALA A 69 -47.37 5.12 31.42
CA ALA A 69 -46.74 5.60 32.64
C ALA A 69 -46.25 4.42 33.50
N GLY A 70 -45.31 4.68 34.42
CA GLY A 70 -44.83 3.69 35.37
C GLY A 70 -44.05 2.55 34.72
N LEU A 71 -44.34 1.30 35.12
CA LEU A 71 -43.57 0.13 34.72
C LEU A 71 -43.66 -0.20 33.23
N ALA A 72 -44.81 0.07 32.59
CA ALA A 72 -44.97 -0.17 31.15
C ALA A 72 -44.09 0.76 30.32
N GLN A 73 -43.99 2.04 30.72
CA GLN A 73 -43.07 3.00 30.11
C GLN A 73 -41.61 2.56 30.31
N ALA A 74 -41.24 2.21 31.54
CA ALA A 74 -39.89 1.77 31.87
C ALA A 74 -39.47 0.52 31.08
N SER A 75 -40.36 -0.47 30.96
CA SER A 75 -40.12 -1.70 30.19
C SER A 75 -39.94 -1.40 28.70
N ALA A 76 -40.76 -0.53 28.13
CA ALA A 76 -40.66 -0.16 26.72
C ALA A 76 -39.39 0.62 26.42
N THR A 77 -39.02 1.58 27.28
CA THR A 77 -37.76 2.33 27.18
C THR A 77 -36.54 1.43 27.30
N LEU A 78 -36.55 0.43 28.20
CA LEU A 78 -35.47 -0.55 28.31
C LEU A 78 -35.33 -1.43 27.06
N VAL A 79 -36.45 -1.89 26.49
CA VAL A 79 -36.39 -2.73 25.28
C VAL A 79 -35.87 -1.88 24.11
N ALA A 80 -36.32 -0.64 23.96
CA ALA A 80 -35.78 0.29 22.98
C ALA A 80 -34.27 0.52 23.17
N ALA A 81 -33.81 0.68 24.42
CA ALA A 81 -32.39 0.81 24.74
C ALA A 81 -31.57 -0.41 24.31
N ASN A 82 -32.02 -1.62 24.65
CA ASN A 82 -31.35 -2.88 24.26
C ASN A 82 -31.29 -3.05 22.73
N LEU A 83 -32.40 -2.82 22.03
CA LEU A 83 -32.42 -2.91 20.56
C LEU A 83 -31.48 -1.90 19.91
N THR A 84 -31.40 -0.69 20.46
CA THR A 84 -30.51 0.37 19.95
C THR A 84 -29.05 0.04 20.21
N LEU A 85 -28.71 -0.48 21.40
CA LEU A 85 -27.37 -0.95 21.74
C LEU A 85 -26.94 -2.10 20.82
N ASP A 86 -27.81 -3.08 20.60
CA ASP A 86 -27.58 -4.21 19.71
C ASP A 86 -27.34 -3.78 18.26
N GLU A 87 -28.09 -2.80 17.77
CA GLU A 87 -27.88 -2.25 16.43
C GLU A 87 -26.54 -1.52 16.33
N GLY A 88 -26.17 -0.74 17.35
CA GLY A 88 -24.84 -0.12 17.45
C GLY A 88 -23.71 -1.14 17.43
N LEU A 89 -23.85 -2.25 18.17
CA LEU A 89 -22.90 -3.37 18.14
C LEU A 89 -22.79 -4.02 16.76
N SER A 90 -23.93 -4.18 16.07
CA SER A 90 -23.95 -4.68 14.69
C SER A 90 -23.19 -3.75 13.74
N ARG A 91 -23.45 -2.43 13.80
CA ARG A 91 -22.75 -1.42 12.99
C ARG A 91 -21.25 -1.37 13.28
N ARG A 92 -20.87 -1.43 14.56
CA ARG A 92 -19.45 -1.52 14.94
C ARG A 92 -18.80 -2.80 14.41
N GLY A 93 -19.51 -3.94 14.43
CA GLY A 93 -19.05 -5.18 13.81
C GLY A 93 -18.88 -5.08 12.29
N GLU A 94 -19.69 -4.27 11.61
CA GLU A 94 -19.54 -3.99 10.18
C GLU A 94 -18.27 -3.21 9.84
N LEU A 95 -17.71 -2.42 10.77
CA LEU A 95 -16.47 -1.66 10.55
C LEU A 95 -15.31 -2.57 10.14
N MET A 96 -15.19 -3.76 10.74
CA MET A 96 -14.16 -4.74 10.36
C MET A 96 -14.31 -5.19 8.91
N ARG A 97 -15.53 -5.32 8.41
CA ARG A 97 -15.79 -5.66 7.00
C ARG A 97 -15.49 -4.48 6.09
N LYS A 98 -15.80 -3.25 6.52
CA LYS A 98 -15.49 -2.01 5.80
C LYS A 98 -13.99 -1.69 5.77
N PHE A 99 -13.22 -2.22 6.70
CA PHE A 99 -11.77 -2.07 6.73
C PHE A 99 -11.04 -2.89 5.64
N LEU A 100 -11.59 -4.03 5.23
CA LEU A 100 -10.98 -4.88 4.19
C LEU A 100 -10.74 -4.17 2.84
N PRO A 101 -11.73 -3.48 2.23
CA PRO A 101 -11.52 -2.77 0.98
C PRO A 101 -10.54 -1.58 1.09
N LEU A 102 -10.37 -0.98 2.27
CA LEU A 102 -9.35 0.05 2.50
C LEU A 102 -7.94 -0.51 2.33
N ASN A 103 -7.66 -1.67 2.94
CA ASN A 103 -6.35 -2.32 2.78
C ASN A 103 -6.13 -2.78 1.34
N ALA A 104 -7.15 -3.35 0.70
CA ALA A 104 -7.04 -3.80 -0.69
C ALA A 104 -6.68 -2.65 -1.65
N ALA A 105 -7.25 -1.45 -1.43
CA ALA A 105 -6.92 -0.27 -2.24
C ALA A 105 -5.48 0.22 -1.99
N ILE A 106 -5.00 0.25 -0.74
CA ILE A 106 -3.60 0.58 -0.43
C ILE A 106 -2.64 -0.43 -1.05
N ASP A 107 -2.94 -1.73 -0.93
CA ASP A 107 -2.09 -2.79 -1.49
C ASP A 107 -2.05 -2.72 -3.03
N ALA A 108 -3.15 -2.30 -3.66
CA ALA A 108 -3.20 -2.06 -5.10
C ALA A 108 -2.34 -0.84 -5.51
N ILE A 109 -2.40 0.26 -4.75
CA ILE A 109 -1.54 1.43 -4.96
C ILE A 109 -0.07 1.05 -4.83
N ASP A 110 0.32 0.35 -3.76
CA ASP A 110 1.70 -0.13 -3.53
C ASP A 110 2.20 -0.98 -4.70
N LYS A 111 1.36 -1.92 -5.16
CA LYS A 111 1.69 -2.81 -6.28
C LYS A 111 1.93 -2.05 -7.59
N GLU A 112 1.06 -1.09 -7.93
CA GLU A 112 1.22 -0.30 -9.15
C GLU A 112 2.43 0.64 -9.04
N LEU A 113 2.67 1.27 -7.87
CA LEU A 113 3.86 2.10 -7.65
C LEU A 113 5.16 1.31 -7.80
N LYS A 114 5.23 0.08 -7.27
CA LYS A 114 6.40 -0.79 -7.44
C LYS A 114 6.66 -1.14 -8.91
N ARG A 115 5.61 -1.46 -9.67
CA ARG A 115 5.71 -1.72 -11.11
C ARG A 115 6.17 -0.48 -11.88
N SER A 116 5.62 0.68 -11.55
CA SER A 116 6.06 1.95 -12.14
C SER A 116 7.52 2.25 -11.81
N GLN A 117 7.98 1.95 -10.59
CA GLN A 117 9.39 2.13 -10.21
C GLN A 117 10.32 1.23 -11.02
N GLU A 118 9.97 -0.05 -11.21
CA GLU A 118 10.73 -0.97 -12.05
C GLU A 118 10.83 -0.47 -13.50
N LEU A 119 9.71 -0.02 -14.07
CA LEU A 119 9.65 0.55 -15.40
C LEU A 119 10.46 1.85 -15.53
N LEU A 120 10.45 2.71 -14.52
CA LEU A 120 11.22 3.96 -14.52
C LEU A 120 12.72 3.67 -14.53
N LEU A 121 13.19 2.70 -13.74
CA LEU A 121 14.60 2.26 -13.77
C LEU A 121 14.98 1.65 -15.12
N GLU A 122 14.08 0.88 -15.74
CA GLU A 122 14.30 0.34 -17.08
C GLU A 122 14.37 1.44 -18.14
N LYS A 123 13.49 2.45 -18.04
CA LYS A 123 13.51 3.64 -18.90
C LYS A 123 14.83 4.39 -18.78
N GLU A 124 15.29 4.68 -17.55
CA GLU A 124 16.57 5.36 -17.32
C GLU A 124 17.74 4.59 -17.95
N ARG A 125 17.75 3.25 -17.82
CA ARG A 125 18.77 2.40 -18.45
C ARG A 125 18.72 2.49 -19.98
N ILE A 126 17.52 2.45 -20.57
CA ILE A 126 17.34 2.59 -22.03
C ILE A 126 17.82 3.97 -22.50
N GLU A 127 17.45 5.04 -21.79
CA GLU A 127 17.88 6.39 -22.12
C GLU A 127 19.40 6.56 -22.07
N GLN A 128 20.07 5.94 -21.09
CA GLN A 128 21.54 5.91 -21.04
C GLN A 128 22.15 5.19 -22.25
N MET A 129 21.59 4.05 -22.67
CA MET A 129 22.06 3.32 -23.85
C MET A 129 21.85 4.15 -25.14
N LEU A 130 20.70 4.78 -25.30
CA LEU A 130 20.41 5.68 -26.42
C LEU A 130 21.37 6.88 -26.43
N ALA A 131 21.64 7.49 -25.27
CA ALA A 131 22.57 8.61 -25.14
C ALA A 131 24.00 8.22 -25.52
N LEU A 132 24.48 7.04 -25.11
CA LEU A 132 25.79 6.51 -25.50
C LEU A 132 25.89 6.32 -27.02
N HIS A 133 24.86 5.75 -27.64
CA HIS A 133 24.80 5.56 -29.10
C HIS A 133 24.84 6.88 -29.86
N ASN A 134 24.04 7.86 -29.42
CA ASN A 134 24.01 9.20 -30.00
C ASN A 134 25.35 9.93 -29.83
N LYS A 135 26.02 9.73 -28.69
CA LYS A 135 27.34 10.28 -28.44
C LYS A 135 28.39 9.70 -29.40
N GLU A 136 28.40 8.38 -29.63
CA GLU A 136 29.33 7.76 -30.59
C GLU A 136 29.13 8.32 -32.01
N ILE A 137 27.87 8.48 -32.44
CA ILE A 137 27.57 9.11 -33.74
C ILE A 137 28.12 10.54 -33.79
N SER A 138 27.92 11.33 -32.73
CA SER A 138 28.44 12.71 -32.65
C SER A 138 29.97 12.76 -32.73
N GLU A 139 30.67 11.89 -31.99
CA GLU A 139 32.14 11.82 -32.00
C GLU A 139 32.69 11.41 -33.39
N LEU A 140 32.03 10.48 -34.08
CA LEU A 140 32.41 10.10 -35.44
C LEU A 140 32.14 11.22 -36.45
N GLN A 141 31.08 12.01 -36.26
CA GLN A 141 30.79 13.19 -37.08
C GLN A 141 31.82 14.30 -36.85
N GLU A 142 32.25 14.52 -35.61
CA GLU A 142 33.36 15.43 -35.27
C GLU A 142 34.68 14.96 -35.89
N LEU A 143 34.97 13.65 -35.91
CA LEU A 143 36.16 13.12 -36.59
C LEU A 143 36.15 13.43 -38.10
N LEU A 144 35.00 13.33 -38.76
CA LEU A 144 34.86 13.63 -40.19
C LEU A 144 34.98 15.12 -40.51
N ASN A 145 34.26 15.96 -39.74
CA ASN A 145 34.06 17.37 -40.07
C ASN A 145 35.04 18.30 -39.33
N GLY A 146 35.59 17.86 -38.20
CA GLY A 146 36.45 18.62 -37.32
C GLY A 146 35.72 19.11 -36.06
N ALA A 147 36.52 19.36 -35.02
CA ALA A 147 36.10 20.07 -33.83
C ALA A 147 36.66 21.51 -33.86
N ALA A 148 36.28 22.35 -32.90
CA ALA A 148 36.70 23.76 -32.86
C ALA A 148 38.23 23.96 -32.99
N ASP A 149 39.02 23.03 -32.45
CA ASP A 149 40.48 23.14 -32.38
C ASP A 149 41.22 22.17 -33.32
N GLN A 150 40.52 21.33 -34.10
CA GLN A 150 41.15 20.30 -34.94
C GLN A 150 40.44 20.10 -36.28
N ASN A 151 41.22 20.18 -37.36
CA ASN A 151 40.76 19.85 -38.71
C ASN A 151 40.30 18.38 -38.79
N GLY A 152 39.07 18.17 -39.26
CA GLY A 152 38.50 16.85 -39.53
C GLY A 152 39.16 16.15 -40.73
N LEU A 153 38.86 14.87 -40.90
CA LEU A 153 39.41 14.05 -41.98
C LEU A 153 39.15 14.65 -43.37
N ARG A 154 37.97 15.25 -43.60
CA ARG A 154 37.63 15.89 -44.87
C ARG A 154 38.49 17.12 -45.18
N ALA A 155 38.78 17.94 -44.17
CA ALA A 155 39.67 19.09 -44.32
C ALA A 155 41.11 18.64 -44.61
N ARG A 156 41.61 17.63 -43.87
CA ARG A 156 42.95 17.05 -44.10
C ARG A 156 43.08 16.42 -45.48
N LEU A 157 42.02 15.79 -46.01
CA LEU A 157 42.02 15.25 -47.37
C LEU A 157 42.13 16.38 -48.41
N ASN A 158 41.40 17.49 -48.21
CA ASN A 158 41.49 18.63 -49.11
C ASN A 158 42.88 19.28 -49.10
N GLU A 159 43.52 19.39 -47.92
CA GLU A 159 44.91 19.85 -47.80
C GLU A 159 45.87 18.91 -48.54
N ALA A 160 45.76 17.59 -48.34
CA ALA A 160 46.61 16.60 -49.03
C ALA A 160 46.42 16.62 -50.55
N LYS A 161 45.19 16.79 -51.04
CA LYS A 161 44.90 16.94 -52.48
C LYS A 161 45.50 18.23 -53.05
N LYS A 162 45.46 19.32 -52.29
CA LYS A 162 46.08 20.58 -52.68
C LYS A 162 47.60 20.45 -52.76
N GLU A 163 48.22 19.84 -51.75
CA GLU A 163 49.67 19.55 -51.73
C GLU A 163 50.08 18.69 -52.94
N LEU A 164 49.30 17.65 -53.26
CA LEU A 164 49.55 16.80 -54.42
C LEU A 164 49.44 17.56 -55.75
N ALA A 165 48.45 18.45 -55.89
CA ALA A 165 48.31 19.30 -57.06
C ALA A 165 49.50 20.27 -57.21
N ASP A 166 49.93 20.89 -56.11
CA ASP A 166 51.08 21.81 -56.08
C ASP A 166 52.39 21.10 -56.45
N LEU A 167 52.62 19.89 -55.91
CA LEU A 167 53.78 19.06 -56.25
C LEU A 167 53.78 18.62 -57.72
N THR A 168 52.61 18.23 -58.24
CA THR A 168 52.44 17.82 -59.65
C THR A 168 52.73 18.98 -60.60
N ALA A 169 52.18 20.17 -60.32
CA ALA A 169 52.43 21.36 -61.12
C ALA A 169 53.91 21.76 -61.11
N ARG A 170 54.58 21.63 -59.95
CA ARG A 170 56.02 21.89 -59.84
C ARG A 170 56.87 20.90 -60.63
N LYS A 171 56.48 19.62 -60.64
CA LYS A 171 57.10 18.60 -61.49
C LYS A 171 56.93 18.93 -62.97
N GLU A 172 55.73 19.29 -63.41
CA GLU A 172 55.47 19.69 -64.81
C GLU A 172 56.34 20.87 -65.24
N SER A 173 56.50 21.88 -64.38
CA SER A 173 57.41 23.00 -64.64
C SER A 173 58.86 22.57 -64.80
N LEU A 174 59.35 21.62 -63.99
CA LEU A 174 60.72 21.09 -64.10
C LEU A 174 60.89 20.20 -65.34
N VAL A 175 59.87 19.44 -65.72
CA VAL A 175 59.88 18.67 -66.97
C VAL A 175 59.96 19.61 -68.17
N GLN A 176 59.21 20.71 -68.17
CA GLN A 176 59.31 21.72 -69.22
C GLN A 176 60.72 22.34 -69.25
N GLN A 177 61.25 22.74 -68.09
CA GLN A 177 62.62 23.28 -68.00
C GLN A 177 63.66 22.29 -68.53
N LYS A 178 63.52 20.99 -68.20
CA LYS A 178 64.39 19.93 -68.74
C LYS A 178 64.31 19.87 -70.26
N ASN A 179 63.10 19.91 -70.83
CA ASN A 179 62.90 19.87 -72.29
C ASN A 179 63.51 21.10 -72.98
N ASP A 180 63.38 22.28 -72.37
CA ASP A 180 63.95 23.52 -72.90
C ASP A 180 65.49 23.46 -72.92
N ILE A 181 66.12 22.98 -71.85
CA ILE A 181 67.58 22.78 -71.79
C ILE A 181 68.01 21.70 -72.80
N GLN A 182 67.26 20.61 -72.92
CA GLN A 182 67.55 19.54 -73.89
C GLN A 182 67.50 20.06 -75.34
N ALA A 183 66.53 20.92 -75.67
CA ALA A 183 66.46 21.55 -76.99
C ALA A 183 67.69 22.43 -77.29
N VAL A 184 68.21 23.14 -76.28
CA VAL A 184 69.47 23.91 -76.40
C VAL A 184 70.66 22.97 -76.62
N ILE A 185 70.74 21.86 -75.89
CA ILE A 185 71.78 20.83 -76.06
C ILE A 185 71.76 20.27 -77.50
N ASP A 186 70.58 19.91 -77.99
CA ASP A 186 70.37 19.33 -79.33
C ASP A 186 70.71 20.36 -80.43
N GLN A 187 70.34 21.63 -80.24
CA GLN A 187 70.67 22.73 -81.15
C GLN A 187 72.18 22.99 -81.19
N SER A 188 72.82 23.11 -80.02
CA SER A 188 74.28 23.30 -79.89
C SER A 188 75.05 22.12 -80.49
N GLN A 189 74.53 20.90 -80.37
CA GLN A 189 75.10 19.73 -81.02
C GLN A 189 75.01 19.82 -82.55
N ALA A 190 73.83 20.12 -83.10
CA ALA A 190 73.66 20.28 -84.54
C ALA A 190 74.57 21.38 -85.12
N GLN A 191 74.72 22.51 -84.41
CA GLN A 191 75.60 23.61 -84.78
C GLN A 191 77.09 23.22 -84.72
N ALA A 192 77.52 22.53 -83.66
CA ALA A 192 78.90 22.06 -83.54
C ALA A 192 79.24 21.04 -84.64
N GLU A 193 78.33 20.10 -84.96
CA GLU A 193 78.49 19.14 -86.04
C GLU A 193 78.55 19.80 -87.43
N ASP A 194 77.78 20.86 -87.66
CA ASP A 194 77.81 21.61 -88.90
C ASP A 194 79.13 22.40 -89.04
N LEU A 195 79.59 23.05 -87.96
CA LEU A 195 80.90 23.72 -87.93
C LEU A 195 82.07 22.76 -88.16
N LEU A 196 82.00 21.53 -87.62
CA LEU A 196 83.00 20.49 -87.89
C LEU A 196 82.97 20.03 -89.35
N ARG A 197 81.77 19.81 -89.92
CA ARG A 197 81.61 19.51 -91.36
C ARG A 197 82.17 20.61 -92.26
N GLN A 198 81.92 21.88 -91.92
CA GLN A 198 82.48 23.03 -92.62
C GLN A 198 84.01 23.10 -92.47
N ALA A 199 84.54 22.81 -91.27
CA ALA A 199 85.97 22.76 -91.01
C ALA A 199 86.70 21.67 -91.80
N ASP A 200 86.05 20.52 -92.04
CA ASP A 200 86.62 19.43 -92.84
C ASP A 200 86.80 19.81 -94.32
N LEU A 201 86.02 20.77 -94.82
CA LEU A 201 86.09 21.29 -96.19
C LEU A 201 87.06 22.49 -96.33
N ALA A 202 87.43 23.15 -95.23
CA ALA A 202 88.32 24.32 -95.19
C ALA A 202 89.81 23.94 -95.08
N LYS A 203 90.74 24.89 -95.33
CA LYS A 203 92.20 24.70 -95.23
C LYS A 203 92.87 25.80 -94.41
N GLY A 204 93.98 25.48 -93.75
CA GLY A 204 94.80 26.45 -93.01
C GLY A 204 94.13 27.02 -91.76
N GLU A 205 94.20 28.34 -91.59
CA GLU A 205 93.77 29.08 -90.39
C GLU A 205 92.24 29.08 -90.18
N GLU A 206 91.48 29.03 -91.26
CA GLU A 206 90.01 28.98 -91.25
C GLU A 206 89.48 27.67 -90.65
N LYS A 207 90.14 26.54 -90.97
CA LYS A 207 89.84 25.23 -90.38
C LYS A 207 90.05 25.22 -88.87
N LEU A 208 91.18 25.77 -88.40
CA LEU A 208 91.49 25.84 -86.97
C LEU A 208 90.46 26.69 -86.21
N THR A 209 90.03 27.81 -86.82
CA THR A 209 89.04 28.72 -86.23
C THR A 209 87.66 28.07 -86.12
N LEU A 210 87.21 27.34 -87.15
CA LEU A 210 85.94 26.59 -87.13
C LEU A 210 85.96 25.45 -86.10
N GLN A 211 87.09 24.73 -85.98
CA GLN A 211 87.27 23.70 -84.95
C GLN A 211 87.25 24.29 -83.54
N GLN A 212 87.92 25.42 -83.30
CA GLN A 212 87.89 26.09 -82.00
C GLN A 212 86.47 26.53 -81.62
N LYS A 213 85.69 27.06 -82.57
CA LYS A 213 84.28 27.42 -82.34
C LYS A 213 83.41 26.20 -82.05
N ALA A 214 83.60 25.09 -82.75
CA ALA A 214 82.89 23.84 -82.48
C ALA A 214 83.23 23.27 -81.09
N TYR A 215 84.52 23.27 -80.71
CA TYR A 215 84.94 22.81 -79.37
C TYR A 215 84.46 23.73 -78.24
N ALA A 216 84.38 25.04 -78.46
CA ALA A 216 83.80 25.98 -77.50
C ALA A 216 82.32 25.65 -77.22
N LEU A 217 81.52 25.41 -78.28
CA LEU A 217 80.13 24.95 -78.15
C LEU A 217 80.01 23.61 -77.42
N MET A 218 80.92 22.66 -77.68
CA MET A 218 80.94 21.38 -76.97
C MET A 218 81.30 21.52 -75.48
N LEU A 219 82.12 22.52 -75.12
CA LEU A 219 82.47 22.85 -73.74
C LEU A 219 81.31 23.49 -72.99
N GLU A 220 80.60 24.45 -73.60
CA GLU A 220 79.38 25.07 -73.06
C GLU A 220 78.29 24.00 -72.80
N ARG A 221 78.11 23.06 -73.73
CA ARG A 221 77.16 21.94 -73.61
C ARG A 221 77.39 21.06 -72.37
N LYS A 222 78.63 20.97 -71.87
CA LYS A 222 78.94 20.20 -70.65
C LYS A 222 78.23 20.77 -69.43
N GLU A 223 78.11 22.10 -69.36
CA GLU A 223 77.42 22.80 -68.28
C GLU A 223 75.91 22.55 -68.34
N ASP A 224 75.33 22.56 -69.55
CA ASP A 224 73.91 22.24 -69.78
C ASP A 224 73.56 20.80 -69.38
N TYR A 225 74.42 19.80 -69.69
CA TYR A 225 74.21 18.42 -69.23
C TYR A 225 74.19 18.29 -67.70
N VAL A 226 75.03 19.05 -67.00
CA VAL A 226 75.02 19.08 -65.53
C VAL A 226 73.71 19.69 -65.01
N GLN A 227 73.20 20.72 -65.66
CA GLN A 227 71.90 21.30 -65.31
C GLN A 227 70.74 20.34 -65.57
N VAL A 228 70.75 19.60 -66.70
CA VAL A 228 69.76 18.53 -66.96
C VAL A 228 69.79 17.49 -65.85
N GLN A 229 70.96 16.99 -65.48
CA GLN A 229 71.10 16.00 -64.40
C GLN A 229 70.59 16.55 -63.06
N ALA A 230 70.84 17.83 -62.75
CA ALA A 230 70.34 18.47 -61.54
C ALA A 230 68.82 18.58 -61.53
N VAL A 231 68.21 18.93 -62.67
CA VAL A 231 66.75 18.96 -62.83
C VAL A 231 66.15 17.55 -62.75
N GLU A 232 66.78 16.54 -63.35
CA GLU A 232 66.36 15.13 -63.24
C GLU A 232 66.33 14.66 -61.79
N ASN A 233 67.38 14.95 -61.01
CA ASN A 233 67.43 14.60 -59.59
C ASN A 233 66.28 15.28 -58.80
N GLN A 234 65.94 16.53 -59.13
CA GLN A 234 64.81 17.23 -58.51
C GLN A 234 63.46 16.62 -58.91
N ILE A 235 63.30 16.20 -60.16
CA ILE A 235 62.12 15.48 -60.64
C ILE A 235 61.96 14.17 -59.85
N THR A 236 63.03 13.40 -59.65
CA THR A 236 62.98 12.16 -58.86
C THR A 236 62.56 12.41 -57.41
N ILE A 237 63.08 13.47 -56.78
CA ILE A 237 62.66 13.84 -55.41
C ILE A 237 61.17 14.21 -55.38
N LEU A 238 60.68 14.95 -56.38
CA LEU A 238 59.25 15.27 -56.48
C LEU A 238 58.40 14.02 -56.74
N ASP A 239 58.88 13.05 -57.50
CA ASP A 239 58.17 11.79 -57.71
C ASP A 239 57.94 11.03 -56.40
N ASP A 240 58.98 10.95 -55.55
CA ASP A 240 58.86 10.35 -54.22
C ASP A 240 57.88 11.14 -53.32
N GLN A 241 57.93 12.46 -53.35
CA GLN A 241 57.01 13.32 -52.59
C GLN A 241 55.56 13.18 -53.07
N ILE A 242 55.33 13.13 -54.39
CA ILE A 242 54.01 12.89 -54.98
C ILE A 242 53.49 11.52 -54.57
N ALA A 243 54.32 10.48 -54.61
CA ALA A 243 53.93 9.13 -54.20
C ALA A 243 53.51 9.07 -52.73
N LEU A 244 54.24 9.75 -51.84
CA LEU A 244 53.90 9.86 -50.42
C LEU A 244 52.61 10.65 -50.18
N ALA A 245 52.44 11.78 -50.87
CA ALA A 245 51.23 12.60 -50.77
C ALA A 245 50.00 11.86 -51.31
N ALA A 246 50.16 11.10 -52.41
CA ALA A 246 49.11 10.26 -52.99
C ALA A 246 48.67 9.17 -52.01
N LEU A 247 49.63 8.44 -51.42
CA LEU A 247 49.36 7.43 -50.41
C LEU A 247 48.60 8.01 -49.20
N LYS A 248 49.01 9.18 -48.71
CA LYS A 248 48.33 9.87 -47.61
C LYS A 248 46.89 10.25 -47.99
N ALA A 249 46.66 10.76 -49.20
CA ALA A 249 45.33 11.09 -49.69
C ALA A 249 44.44 9.83 -49.79
N ASP A 250 44.96 8.72 -50.30
CA ASP A 250 44.23 7.46 -50.43
C ASP A 250 43.86 6.89 -49.06
N GLN A 251 44.78 6.91 -48.09
CA GLN A 251 44.51 6.49 -46.70
C GLN A 251 43.42 7.33 -46.05
N LEU A 252 43.39 8.65 -46.31
CA LEU A 252 42.34 9.55 -45.82
C LEU A 252 41.00 9.25 -46.47
N VAL A 253 40.95 8.95 -47.78
CA VAL A 253 39.73 8.52 -48.48
C VAL A 253 39.18 7.23 -47.85
N GLU A 254 40.02 6.22 -47.65
CA GLU A 254 39.61 4.96 -47.02
C GLU A 254 39.10 5.18 -45.59
N SER A 255 39.79 6.02 -44.82
CA SER A 255 39.39 6.35 -43.44
C SER A 255 38.05 7.07 -43.38
N ILE A 256 37.80 8.02 -44.31
CA ILE A 256 36.51 8.70 -44.44
C ILE A 256 35.42 7.70 -44.78
N GLN A 257 35.63 6.84 -45.78
CA GLN A 257 34.64 5.83 -46.19
C GLN A 257 34.31 4.87 -45.05
N LYS A 258 35.30 4.34 -44.33
CA LYS A 258 35.09 3.47 -43.16
C LYS A 258 34.31 4.18 -42.05
N THR A 259 34.62 5.45 -41.80
CA THR A 259 33.92 6.25 -40.78
C THR A 259 32.47 6.53 -41.18
N GLU A 260 32.22 6.89 -42.45
CA GLU A 260 30.87 7.09 -42.99
C GLU A 260 30.04 5.82 -42.96
N GLN A 261 30.61 4.68 -43.33
CA GLN A 261 29.96 3.37 -43.22
C GLN A 261 29.62 3.03 -41.77
N LYS A 262 30.52 3.32 -40.83
CA LYS A 262 30.25 3.10 -39.39
C LYS A 262 29.10 3.97 -38.89
N ILE A 263 29.08 5.26 -39.25
CA ILE A 263 27.96 6.16 -38.91
C ILE A 263 26.65 5.64 -39.49
N GLN A 264 26.62 5.24 -40.77
CA GLN A 264 25.41 4.69 -41.40
C GLN A 264 24.94 3.40 -40.72
N ALA A 265 25.87 2.51 -40.36
CA ALA A 265 25.55 1.28 -39.66
C ALA A 265 24.94 1.55 -38.26
N LEU A 266 25.49 2.51 -37.52
CA LEU A 266 24.94 2.93 -36.23
C LEU A 266 23.57 3.60 -36.38
N GLN A 267 23.38 4.46 -37.39
CA GLN A 267 22.09 5.12 -37.65
C GLN A 267 21.00 4.14 -38.13
N ALA A 268 21.40 3.08 -38.83
CA ALA A 268 20.50 2.03 -39.32
C ALA A 268 20.38 0.86 -38.33
N ASP A 269 20.97 0.94 -37.13
CA ASP A 269 20.96 -0.13 -36.16
C ASP A 269 19.52 -0.44 -35.71
N PRO A 270 18.99 -1.65 -36.00
CA PRO A 270 17.67 -2.04 -35.51
C PRO A 270 17.59 -2.07 -33.98
N GLY A 271 18.72 -2.27 -33.28
CA GLY A 271 18.76 -2.20 -31.81
C GLY A 271 18.38 -0.82 -31.28
N HIS A 272 18.90 0.25 -31.89
CA HIS A 272 18.56 1.63 -31.50
C HIS A 272 17.07 1.93 -31.68
N ARG A 273 16.47 1.51 -32.80
CA ARG A 273 15.03 1.68 -33.03
C ARG A 273 14.18 0.92 -32.02
N MET A 274 14.57 -0.33 -31.73
CA MET A 274 13.88 -1.15 -30.73
C MET A 274 13.95 -0.54 -29.33
N LEU A 275 15.09 0.04 -28.94
CA LEU A 275 15.24 0.77 -27.68
C LEU A 275 14.34 2.01 -27.61
N GLU A 276 14.23 2.77 -28.70
CA GLU A 276 13.29 3.91 -28.80
C GLU A 276 11.82 3.46 -28.69
N GLU A 277 11.44 2.38 -29.39
CA GLU A 277 10.10 1.79 -29.29
C GLU A 277 9.80 1.30 -27.86
N GLN A 278 10.76 0.64 -27.21
CA GLN A 278 10.65 0.22 -25.82
C GLN A 278 10.49 1.41 -24.87
N ARG A 279 11.25 2.50 -25.06
CA ARG A 279 11.11 3.73 -24.25
C ARG A 279 9.68 4.29 -24.35
N VAL A 280 9.15 4.39 -25.57
CA VAL A 280 7.79 4.90 -25.81
C VAL A 280 6.73 3.98 -25.20
N GLU A 281 6.90 2.66 -25.29
CA GLU A 281 5.98 1.71 -24.66
C GLU A 281 6.03 1.79 -23.13
N ILE A 282 7.23 1.96 -22.54
CA ILE A 282 7.36 2.19 -21.10
C ILE A 282 6.64 3.48 -20.68
N ASP A 283 6.77 4.57 -21.45
CA ASP A 283 6.04 5.83 -21.17
C ASP A 283 4.52 5.62 -21.18
N ARG A 284 4.02 4.81 -22.12
CA ARG A 284 2.61 4.44 -22.18
C ARG A 284 2.18 3.65 -20.94
N LEU A 285 2.96 2.63 -20.55
CA LEU A 285 2.68 1.81 -19.36
C LEU A 285 2.75 2.62 -18.06
N LEU A 286 3.69 3.56 -17.95
CA LEU A 286 3.78 4.48 -16.81
C LEU A 286 2.53 5.36 -16.71
N SER A 287 2.04 5.87 -17.85
CA SER A 287 0.78 6.63 -17.89
C SER A 287 -0.43 5.78 -17.48
N ASP A 288 -0.53 4.54 -17.98
CA ASP A 288 -1.61 3.62 -17.61
C ASP A 288 -1.59 3.31 -16.10
N HIS A 289 -0.41 3.08 -15.52
CA HIS A 289 -0.25 2.85 -14.09
C HIS A 289 -0.61 4.08 -13.26
N GLN A 290 -0.27 5.29 -13.69
CA GLN A 290 -0.68 6.54 -13.03
C GLN A 290 -2.21 6.68 -12.99
N GLU A 291 -2.90 6.34 -14.08
CA GLU A 291 -4.37 6.35 -14.11
C GLU A 291 -4.97 5.31 -13.15
N ASN A 292 -4.39 4.11 -13.10
CA ASN A 292 -4.81 3.08 -12.13
C ASN A 292 -4.60 3.51 -10.68
N ILE A 293 -3.44 4.09 -10.36
CA ILE A 293 -3.14 4.63 -9.02
C ILE A 293 -4.18 5.70 -8.64
N ALA A 294 -4.51 6.60 -9.56
CA ALA A 294 -5.54 7.61 -9.36
C ALA A 294 -6.92 6.99 -9.08
N SER A 295 -7.30 5.94 -9.83
CA SER A 295 -8.55 5.21 -9.61
C SER A 295 -8.60 4.52 -8.25
N TYR A 296 -7.51 3.87 -7.82
CA TYR A 296 -7.43 3.25 -6.50
C TYR A 296 -7.44 4.28 -5.36
N ALA A 297 -6.86 5.46 -5.58
CA ALA A 297 -6.94 6.57 -4.63
C ALA A 297 -8.39 7.06 -4.43
N ASP A 298 -9.16 7.20 -5.52
CA ASP A 298 -10.58 7.58 -5.45
C ASP A 298 -11.43 6.49 -4.76
N ALA A 299 -11.14 5.22 -5.06
CA ALA A 299 -11.77 4.09 -4.39
C ALA A 299 -11.47 4.08 -2.89
N LEU A 300 -10.22 4.37 -2.50
CA LEU A 300 -9.80 4.47 -1.10
C LEU A 300 -10.59 5.57 -0.38
N ASN A 301 -10.73 6.75 -0.98
CA ASN A 301 -11.55 7.84 -0.43
C ASN A 301 -13.02 7.43 -0.26
N THR A 302 -13.58 6.77 -1.26
CA THR A 302 -14.97 6.28 -1.21
C THR A 302 -15.18 5.27 -0.08
N HIS A 303 -14.24 4.33 0.07
CA HIS A 303 -14.27 3.34 1.14
C HIS A 303 -14.05 3.96 2.52
N LEU A 304 -13.21 4.98 2.61
CA LEU A 304 -12.94 5.69 3.86
C LEU A 304 -14.16 6.47 4.32
N GLU A 305 -14.85 7.13 3.41
CA GLU A 305 -16.10 7.83 3.71
C GLU A 305 -17.18 6.84 4.16
N ALA A 306 -17.33 5.71 3.48
CA ALA A 306 -18.25 4.66 3.91
C ALA A 306 -17.92 4.11 5.31
N TYR A 307 -16.63 3.95 5.63
CA TYR A 307 -16.17 3.53 6.96
C TYR A 307 -16.52 4.59 8.01
N ARG A 308 -16.24 5.87 7.74
CA ARG A 308 -16.55 7.00 8.64
C ARG A 308 -18.05 7.13 8.89
N GLN A 309 -18.86 6.98 7.86
CA GLN A 309 -20.31 6.99 7.99
C GLN A 309 -20.82 5.86 8.88
N THR A 310 -20.36 4.61 8.67
CA THR A 310 -20.75 3.49 9.53
C THR A 310 -20.29 3.68 10.98
N ALA A 311 -19.12 4.29 11.20
CA ALA A 311 -18.63 4.61 12.54
C ALA A 311 -19.50 5.67 13.22
N GLN A 312 -19.87 6.72 12.49
CA GLN A 312 -20.76 7.76 12.97
C GLN A 312 -22.15 7.22 13.32
N GLU A 313 -22.72 6.36 12.46
CA GLU A 313 -24.00 5.68 12.73
C GLU A 313 -23.94 4.82 14.00
N ALA A 314 -22.87 4.03 14.17
CA ALA A 314 -22.68 3.24 15.39
C ALA A 314 -22.59 4.12 16.64
N PHE A 315 -21.83 5.22 16.55
CA PHE A 315 -21.68 6.20 17.63
C PHE A 315 -23.01 6.82 18.04
N GLU A 316 -23.81 7.29 17.08
CA GLU A 316 -25.13 7.89 17.33
C GLU A 316 -26.08 6.90 18.01
N LEU A 317 -26.06 5.63 17.57
CA LEU A 317 -26.82 4.56 18.22
C LEU A 317 -26.39 4.34 19.67
N PHE A 318 -25.08 4.33 19.96
CA PHE A 318 -24.60 4.18 21.33
C PHE A 318 -24.99 5.38 22.22
N GLN A 319 -24.93 6.61 21.70
CA GLN A 319 -25.42 7.78 22.44
C GLN A 319 -26.92 7.70 22.71
N GLN A 320 -27.71 7.33 21.70
CA GLN A 320 -29.15 7.17 21.84
C GLN A 320 -29.50 6.06 22.85
N ALA A 321 -28.77 4.94 22.85
CA ALA A 321 -28.92 3.87 23.84
C ALA A 321 -28.62 4.36 25.25
N ALA A 322 -27.53 5.12 25.45
CA ALA A 322 -27.18 5.72 26.73
C ALA A 322 -28.31 6.64 27.25
N GLU A 323 -28.88 7.49 26.39
CA GLU A 323 -30.02 8.32 26.77
C GLU A 323 -31.24 7.50 27.20
N TYR A 324 -31.55 6.41 26.51
CA TYR A 324 -32.66 5.54 26.91
C TYR A 324 -32.41 4.86 28.25
N TYR A 325 -31.20 4.37 28.51
CA TYR A 325 -30.86 3.79 29.82
C TYR A 325 -30.93 4.82 30.96
N GLN A 326 -30.53 6.07 30.72
CA GLN A 326 -30.68 7.15 31.70
C GLN A 326 -32.15 7.48 32.00
N LYS A 327 -33.02 7.45 30.98
CA LYS A 327 -34.46 7.73 31.12
C LYS A 327 -35.25 6.55 31.71
N ALA A 328 -34.72 5.33 31.62
CA ALA A 328 -35.39 4.11 32.05
C ALA A 328 -35.51 4.00 33.59
N LYS A 329 -36.71 4.24 34.12
CA LYS A 329 -37.03 4.03 35.54
C LYS A 329 -37.35 2.56 35.84
N THR A 330 -36.36 1.69 35.76
CA THR A 330 -36.51 0.23 35.91
C THR A 330 -36.24 -0.27 37.34
N PRO A 331 -36.92 -1.34 37.80
CA PRO A 331 -36.51 -2.07 39.00
C PRO A 331 -35.16 -2.79 38.85
N ASP A 332 -34.71 -3.12 37.63
CA ASP A 332 -33.38 -3.71 37.37
C ASP A 332 -32.33 -2.61 37.17
N VAL A 333 -32.07 -1.87 38.24
CA VAL A 333 -31.20 -0.68 38.23
C VAL A 333 -29.74 -1.05 37.91
N VAL A 334 -29.29 -2.25 38.30
CA VAL A 334 -27.91 -2.72 38.05
C VAL A 334 -27.70 -2.99 36.57
N ALA A 335 -28.58 -3.77 35.92
CA ALA A 335 -28.43 -4.07 34.50
C ALA A 335 -28.51 -2.81 33.64
N ALA A 336 -29.45 -1.91 33.93
CA ALA A 336 -29.57 -0.65 33.18
C ALA A 336 -28.35 0.28 33.37
N SER A 337 -27.79 0.35 34.59
CA SER A 337 -26.59 1.17 34.84
C SER A 337 -25.35 0.56 34.18
N PHE A 338 -25.24 -0.77 34.17
CA PHE A 338 -24.17 -1.46 33.45
C PHE A 338 -24.26 -1.22 31.94
N ARG A 339 -25.44 -1.34 31.34
CA ARG A 339 -25.63 -1.09 29.90
C ARG A 339 -25.48 0.38 29.48
N LEU A 340 -25.77 1.31 30.39
CA LEU A 340 -25.41 2.72 30.21
C LEU A 340 -23.88 2.89 30.08
N ALA A 341 -23.13 2.23 30.96
CA ALA A 341 -21.67 2.26 30.92
C ALA A 341 -21.12 1.59 29.65
N ASP A 342 -21.66 0.44 29.24
CA ASP A 342 -21.33 -0.22 27.97
C ASP A 342 -21.55 0.72 26.78
N SER A 343 -22.66 1.46 26.78
CA SER A 343 -23.02 2.38 25.69
C SER A 343 -21.97 3.50 25.56
N PHE A 344 -21.53 4.12 26.66
CA PHE A 344 -20.44 5.10 26.61
C PHE A 344 -19.10 4.47 26.21
N ALA A 345 -18.78 3.28 26.73
CA ALA A 345 -17.54 2.58 26.39
C ALA A 345 -17.47 2.24 24.90
N TYR A 346 -18.56 1.72 24.32
CA TYR A 346 -18.62 1.37 22.91
C TYR A 346 -18.66 2.60 21.98
N ALA A 347 -19.28 3.71 22.41
CA ALA A 347 -19.16 4.99 21.70
C ALA A 347 -17.69 5.45 21.65
N ALA A 348 -16.99 5.41 22.79
CA ALA A 348 -15.57 5.79 22.87
C ALA A 348 -14.68 4.87 22.02
N MET A 349 -14.92 3.56 22.08
CA MET A 349 -14.17 2.58 21.29
C MET A 349 -14.39 2.77 19.79
N THR A 350 -15.59 3.14 19.34
CA THR A 350 -15.85 3.42 17.91
C THR A 350 -14.99 4.58 17.39
N TYR A 351 -14.87 5.68 18.18
CA TYR A 351 -13.94 6.76 17.84
C TYR A 351 -12.48 6.31 17.86
N ALA A 352 -12.09 5.51 18.85
CA ALA A 352 -10.73 4.98 18.92
C ALA A 352 -10.39 4.10 17.70
N ASP A 353 -11.31 3.23 17.29
CA ASP A 353 -11.18 2.36 16.11
C ASP A 353 -11.05 3.20 14.82
N GLN A 354 -11.82 4.29 14.71
CA GLN A 354 -11.73 5.24 13.59
C GLN A 354 -10.38 5.96 13.53
N MET A 355 -9.93 6.52 14.65
CA MET A 355 -8.66 7.24 14.73
C MET A 355 -7.47 6.32 14.44
N ALA A 356 -7.45 5.13 15.05
CA ALA A 356 -6.41 4.13 14.82
C ALA A 356 -6.37 3.68 13.36
N THR A 357 -7.54 3.49 12.74
CA THR A 357 -7.65 3.15 11.32
C THR A 357 -7.07 4.25 10.45
N GLN A 358 -7.52 5.50 10.62
CA GLN A 358 -7.02 6.62 9.82
C GLN A 358 -5.51 6.80 9.94
N LYS A 359 -4.98 6.76 11.17
CA LYS A 359 -3.53 6.85 11.43
C LYS A 359 -2.76 5.71 10.76
N ASN A 360 -3.23 4.48 10.86
CA ASN A 360 -2.60 3.34 10.22
C ASN A 360 -2.58 3.46 8.69
N LEU A 361 -3.68 3.90 8.08
CA LEU A 361 -3.76 4.10 6.62
C LEU A 361 -2.81 5.23 6.17
N ALA A 362 -2.82 6.38 6.87
CA ALA A 362 -1.95 7.52 6.57
C ALA A 362 -0.47 7.13 6.68
N ARG A 363 -0.08 6.46 7.76
CA ARG A 363 1.29 5.97 7.95
C ARG A 363 1.72 5.00 6.86
N ARG A 364 0.90 3.99 6.55
CA ARG A 364 1.22 3.00 5.51
C ARG A 364 1.41 3.67 4.14
N LEU A 365 0.52 4.58 3.77
CA LEU A 365 0.63 5.32 2.50
C LEU A 365 1.88 6.20 2.47
N SER A 366 2.18 6.90 3.55
CA SER A 366 3.39 7.72 3.66
C SER A 366 4.65 6.86 3.49
N GLU A 367 4.71 5.70 4.14
CA GLU A 367 5.81 4.74 4.00
C GLU A 367 5.96 4.26 2.55
N ILE A 368 4.86 3.84 1.91
CA ILE A 368 4.84 3.42 0.50
C ILE A 368 5.36 4.53 -0.42
N MET A 369 4.83 5.75 -0.25
CA MET A 369 5.19 6.90 -1.09
C MET A 369 6.63 7.34 -0.90
N SER A 370 7.17 7.21 0.31
CA SER A 370 8.58 7.55 0.60
C SER A 370 9.58 6.54 0.01
N ALA A 371 9.12 5.35 -0.36
CA ALA A 371 9.97 4.27 -0.87
C ALA A 371 10.14 4.28 -2.40
N VAL A 372 9.45 5.19 -3.10
CA VAL A 372 9.43 5.27 -4.57
C VAL A 372 9.84 6.67 -5.05
N ASP A 373 10.13 6.79 -6.34
CA ASP A 373 10.50 8.06 -6.96
C ASP A 373 9.39 9.12 -6.82
N GLU A 374 9.79 10.36 -6.49
CA GLU A 374 8.88 11.49 -6.24
C GLU A 374 7.96 11.77 -7.44
N THR A 375 8.45 11.54 -8.67
CA THR A 375 7.67 11.77 -9.89
C THR A 375 6.47 10.83 -10.03
N LEU A 376 6.54 9.63 -9.44
CA LEU A 376 5.47 8.63 -9.49
C LEU A 376 4.35 8.92 -8.49
N VAL A 377 4.65 9.60 -7.39
CA VAL A 377 3.70 9.90 -6.31
C VAL A 377 3.17 11.33 -6.35
N ARG A 378 3.61 12.13 -7.32
CA ARG A 378 3.20 13.52 -7.48
C ARG A 378 1.68 13.64 -7.63
N GLY A 379 1.04 14.46 -6.79
CA GLY A 379 -0.41 14.67 -6.81
C GLY A 379 -1.23 13.63 -6.04
N LEU A 380 -0.62 12.51 -5.63
CA LEU A 380 -1.25 11.50 -4.80
C LEU A 380 -1.57 11.99 -3.35
N PRO A 381 -0.67 12.72 -2.65
CA PRO A 381 -0.98 13.22 -1.31
C PRO A 381 -2.20 14.15 -1.31
N GLU A 382 -2.30 15.05 -2.28
CA GLU A 382 -3.43 15.99 -2.40
C GLU A 382 -4.74 15.26 -2.70
N ARG A 383 -4.69 14.17 -3.47
CA ARG A 383 -5.86 13.38 -3.82
C ARG A 383 -6.39 12.54 -2.67
N LEU A 384 -5.49 12.02 -1.82
CA LEU A 384 -5.87 11.14 -0.71
C LEU A 384 -6.34 11.91 0.53
N ALA A 385 -5.93 13.17 0.71
CA ALA A 385 -6.33 14.02 1.85
C ALA A 385 -6.26 13.31 3.23
N LEU A 386 -5.39 12.30 3.35
CA LEU A 386 -5.16 11.52 4.55
C LEU A 386 -4.01 12.16 5.31
N THR A 387 -4.35 12.83 6.41
CA THR A 387 -3.35 13.40 7.31
C THR A 387 -3.05 12.41 8.43
N ASP A 388 -1.77 12.31 8.78
CA ASP A 388 -1.30 11.68 10.03
C ASP A 388 -1.49 12.62 11.24
N GLU A 389 -1.93 13.86 10.98
CA GLU A 389 -2.24 14.83 12.02
C GLU A 389 -3.44 14.37 12.85
N LEU A 390 -3.21 14.29 14.15
CA LEU A 390 -4.21 13.92 15.13
C LEU A 390 -5.28 15.01 15.23
N ASN A 391 -6.54 14.65 15.01
CA ASN A 391 -7.64 15.52 15.40
C ASN A 391 -7.80 15.49 16.93
N MET A 392 -7.22 16.49 17.60
CA MET A 392 -7.27 16.65 19.06
C MET A 392 -8.69 16.79 19.60
N GLU A 393 -9.63 17.34 18.83
CA GLU A 393 -11.02 17.46 19.23
C GLU A 393 -11.69 16.08 19.31
N THR A 394 -11.47 15.24 18.29
CA THR A 394 -11.97 13.85 18.28
C THR A 394 -11.32 13.00 19.38
N PHE A 395 -10.02 13.20 19.63
CA PHE A 395 -9.32 12.54 20.74
C PHE A 395 -9.96 12.89 22.08
N GLN A 396 -10.18 14.18 22.34
CA GLN A 396 -10.78 14.62 23.59
C GLN A 396 -12.21 14.11 23.75
N ALA A 397 -13.01 14.11 22.68
CA ALA A 397 -14.35 13.55 22.70
C ALA A 397 -14.37 12.05 23.07
N ALA A 398 -13.41 11.27 22.56
CA ALA A 398 -13.27 9.86 22.92
C ALA A 398 -12.85 9.67 24.39
N VAL A 399 -11.89 10.49 24.86
CA VAL A 399 -11.45 10.50 26.27
C VAL A 399 -12.62 10.83 27.21
N ASP A 400 -13.41 11.85 26.90
CA ASP A 400 -14.57 12.26 27.68
C ASP A 400 -15.64 11.15 27.76
N LEU A 401 -15.82 10.38 26.68
CA LEU A 401 -16.73 9.23 26.67
C LEU A 401 -16.19 8.07 27.52
N PHE A 402 -14.87 7.80 27.49
CA PHE A 402 -14.27 6.82 28.39
C PHE A 402 -14.41 7.24 29.86
N ASP A 403 -14.30 8.53 30.17
CA ASP A 403 -14.49 9.02 31.54
C ASP A 403 -15.94 8.93 31.99
N LYS A 404 -16.90 9.21 31.11
CA LYS A 404 -18.33 8.92 31.36
C LYS A 404 -18.59 7.44 31.57
N ALA A 405 -17.95 6.57 30.79
CA ALA A 405 -18.08 5.12 30.94
C ALA A 405 -17.53 4.65 32.29
N ASP A 406 -16.34 5.11 32.68
CA ASP A 406 -15.72 4.78 33.96
C ASP A 406 -16.58 5.22 35.16
N GLN A 407 -17.14 6.43 35.11
CA GLN A 407 -18.09 6.92 36.13
C GLN A 407 -19.35 6.04 36.18
N ALA A 408 -19.95 5.73 35.03
CA ALA A 408 -21.14 4.88 34.96
C ALA A 408 -20.88 3.44 35.45
N TYR A 409 -19.69 2.88 35.17
CA TYR A 409 -19.29 1.58 35.70
C TYR A 409 -19.11 1.61 37.22
N GLU A 410 -18.50 2.66 37.77
CA GLU A 410 -18.37 2.82 39.23
C GLU A 410 -19.74 2.90 39.90
N GLU A 411 -20.67 3.68 39.35
CA GLU A 411 -22.05 3.74 39.87
C GLU A 411 -22.75 2.37 39.78
N ALA A 412 -22.61 1.66 38.65
CA ALA A 412 -23.17 0.33 38.46
C ALA A 412 -22.59 -0.67 39.47
N LEU A 413 -21.27 -0.58 39.74
CA LEU A 413 -20.56 -1.42 40.70
C LEU A 413 -21.05 -1.17 42.14
N GLN A 414 -21.23 0.09 42.53
CA GLN A 414 -21.80 0.46 43.84
C GLN A 414 -23.22 -0.08 44.01
N LYS A 415 -24.05 0.04 42.97
CA LYS A 415 -25.41 -0.53 42.95
C LYS A 415 -25.37 -2.07 43.06
N ALA A 416 -24.47 -2.73 42.34
CA ALA A 416 -24.33 -4.19 42.39
C ALA A 416 -23.87 -4.69 43.77
N ARG A 417 -22.90 -4.01 44.40
CA ARG A 417 -22.42 -4.31 45.76
C ARG A 417 -23.51 -4.18 46.83
N SER A 418 -24.51 -3.35 46.61
CA SER A 418 -25.65 -3.19 47.53
C SER A 418 -26.63 -4.39 47.52
N LEU A 419 -26.52 -5.30 46.55
CA LEU A 419 -27.37 -6.49 46.43
C LEU A 419 -26.73 -7.72 47.11
N PRO A 420 -27.48 -8.49 47.93
CA PRO A 420 -26.97 -9.72 48.53
C PRO A 420 -26.77 -10.84 47.48
N ALA A 421 -25.86 -11.80 47.76
CA ALA A 421 -25.50 -13.02 47.00
C ALA A 421 -25.31 -12.89 45.47
N ARG A 422 -26.34 -12.49 44.70
CA ARG A 422 -26.30 -12.20 43.26
C ARG A 422 -25.49 -10.94 42.91
N GLY A 423 -25.33 -10.02 43.87
CA GLY A 423 -24.59 -8.77 43.65
C GLY A 423 -23.09 -8.95 43.42
N ARG A 424 -22.47 -10.00 43.98
CA ARG A 424 -21.01 -10.21 43.88
C ARG A 424 -20.56 -10.64 42.48
N GLU A 425 -21.31 -11.53 41.83
CA GLU A 425 -21.02 -11.97 40.45
C GLU A 425 -21.25 -10.82 39.45
N ALA A 426 -22.38 -10.11 39.57
CA ALA A 426 -22.65 -8.92 38.78
C ALA A 426 -21.57 -7.85 38.97
N ALA A 427 -21.14 -7.59 40.21
CA ALA A 427 -20.06 -6.67 40.52
C ALA A 427 -18.73 -7.10 39.86
N GLY A 428 -18.39 -8.39 39.91
CA GLY A 428 -17.20 -8.92 39.23
C GLY A 428 -17.21 -8.70 37.72
N ASN A 429 -18.35 -8.95 37.06
CA ASN A 429 -18.51 -8.73 35.63
C ASN A 429 -18.44 -7.24 35.25
N ILE A 430 -19.12 -6.37 36.02
CA ILE A 430 -19.06 -4.91 35.83
C ILE A 430 -17.61 -4.42 35.99
N PHE A 431 -16.91 -4.92 37.00
CA PHE A 431 -15.52 -4.59 37.28
C PHE A 431 -14.58 -4.96 36.13
N GLN A 432 -14.75 -6.16 35.56
CA GLN A 432 -13.97 -6.60 34.40
C GLN A 432 -14.21 -5.72 33.16
N ASN A 433 -15.46 -5.34 32.88
CA ASN A 433 -15.77 -4.47 31.74
C ASN A 433 -15.22 -3.05 31.92
N ARG A 434 -15.24 -2.53 33.15
CA ARG A 434 -14.57 -1.27 33.50
C ARG A 434 -13.07 -1.32 33.20
N LEU A 435 -12.40 -2.40 33.58
CA LEU A 435 -10.97 -2.58 33.28
C LEU A 435 -10.71 -2.63 31.77
N LEU A 436 -11.56 -3.29 30.98
CA LEU A 436 -11.44 -3.29 29.52
C LEU A 436 -11.62 -1.89 28.92
N ALA A 437 -12.56 -1.10 29.43
CA ALA A 437 -12.78 0.26 28.95
C ALA A 437 -11.56 1.17 29.24
N LEU A 438 -10.99 1.07 30.45
CA LEU A 438 -9.76 1.81 30.79
C LEU A 438 -8.55 1.33 29.99
N TYR A 439 -8.43 0.02 29.76
CA TYR A 439 -7.38 -0.52 28.88
C TYR A 439 -7.52 -0.01 27.44
N ALA A 440 -8.75 0.10 26.91
CA ALA A 440 -8.99 0.71 25.61
C ALA A 440 -8.65 2.21 25.59
N LYS A 441 -8.95 2.96 26.66
CA LYS A 441 -8.53 4.37 26.81
C LYS A 441 -7.01 4.53 26.76
N MET A 442 -6.29 3.68 27.48
CA MET A 442 -4.82 3.65 27.47
C MET A 442 -4.28 3.36 26.06
N ARG A 443 -4.80 2.32 25.40
CA ARG A 443 -4.40 1.97 24.03
C ARG A 443 -4.67 3.08 23.03
N LEU A 444 -5.78 3.82 23.18
CA LEU A 444 -6.04 5.00 22.37
C LEU A 444 -4.96 6.05 22.58
N ALA A 445 -4.67 6.41 23.84
CA ALA A 445 -3.64 7.38 24.19
C ALA A 445 -2.25 6.99 23.63
N ASP A 446 -1.86 5.72 23.77
CA ASP A 446 -0.62 5.19 23.19
C ASP A 446 -0.62 5.28 21.66
N ALA A 447 -1.72 4.84 21.01
CA ALA A 447 -1.84 4.85 19.56
C ALA A 447 -1.71 6.25 18.98
N VAL A 448 -2.13 7.29 19.72
CA VAL A 448 -2.05 8.69 19.28
C VAL A 448 -0.80 9.42 19.78
N GLY A 449 0.06 8.77 20.56
CA GLY A 449 1.32 9.35 21.07
C GLY A 449 1.13 10.27 22.28
N GLN A 450 0.03 10.13 23.01
CA GLN A 450 -0.27 10.86 24.25
C GLN A 450 0.17 10.02 25.46
N TYR A 451 1.48 10.01 25.72
CA TYR A 451 2.09 9.13 26.73
C TYR A 451 1.75 9.51 28.17
N ASP A 452 1.58 10.81 28.48
CA ASP A 452 1.23 11.25 29.84
C ASP A 452 -0.18 10.74 30.24
N PRO A 453 -1.24 10.94 29.42
CA PRO A 453 -2.54 10.30 29.68
C PRO A 453 -2.49 8.78 29.73
N ALA A 454 -1.66 8.14 28.89
CA ALA A 454 -1.51 6.68 28.92
C ALA A 454 -0.91 6.19 30.25
N ALA A 455 0.12 6.87 30.76
CA ALA A 455 0.74 6.55 32.04
C ALA A 455 -0.21 6.75 33.24
N GLU A 456 -1.04 7.79 33.19
CA GLU A 456 -2.08 8.02 34.21
C GLU A 456 -3.10 6.87 34.23
N VAL A 457 -3.61 6.48 33.05
CA VAL A 457 -4.56 5.36 32.93
C VAL A 457 -3.92 4.03 33.32
N GLN A 458 -2.64 3.81 32.98
CA GLN A 458 -1.89 2.62 33.37
C GLN A 458 -1.73 2.50 34.89
N THR A 459 -1.46 3.62 35.56
CA THR A 459 -1.39 3.67 37.04
C THR A 459 -2.73 3.27 37.63
N ARG A 460 -3.81 3.89 37.13
CA ARG A 460 -5.18 3.59 37.56
C ARG A 460 -5.60 2.13 37.29
N LEU A 461 -5.19 1.55 36.17
CA LEU A 461 -5.41 0.14 35.86
C LEU A 461 -4.71 -0.77 36.87
N ASN A 462 -3.50 -0.43 37.29
CA ASN A 462 -2.77 -1.22 38.28
C ASN A 462 -3.43 -1.16 39.67
N ASP A 463 -3.88 0.03 40.08
CA ASP A 463 -4.63 0.21 41.33
C ASP A 463 -5.92 -0.60 41.33
N LEU A 464 -6.68 -0.56 40.21
CA LEU A 464 -7.87 -1.37 40.06
C LEU A 464 -7.54 -2.86 40.04
N LYS A 465 -6.50 -3.32 39.35
CA LYS A 465 -6.09 -4.74 39.39
C LYS A 465 -5.84 -5.22 40.83
N ALA A 466 -5.14 -4.43 41.65
CA ALA A 466 -4.92 -4.74 43.06
C ALA A 466 -6.26 -4.83 43.82
N ALA A 467 -7.14 -3.85 43.66
CA ALA A 467 -8.47 -3.86 44.28
C ALA A 467 -9.33 -5.07 43.85
N GLY A 468 -9.27 -5.45 42.57
CA GLY A 468 -9.96 -6.61 42.03
C GLY A 468 -9.46 -7.92 42.62
N GLN A 469 -8.14 -8.03 42.84
CA GLN A 469 -7.53 -9.18 43.51
C GLN A 469 -7.98 -9.28 44.97
N GLU A 470 -8.06 -8.16 45.69
CA GLU A 470 -8.53 -8.11 47.08
C GLU A 470 -10.02 -8.46 47.21
N GLU A 471 -10.87 -7.95 46.31
CA GLU A 471 -12.32 -8.08 46.41
C GLU A 471 -12.87 -9.41 45.84
N PHE A 472 -12.31 -9.87 44.71
CA PHE A 472 -12.82 -11.04 43.96
C PHE A 472 -11.86 -12.24 43.97
N GLY A 473 -10.61 -12.07 44.42
CA GLY A 473 -9.66 -13.16 44.60
C GLY A 473 -9.37 -13.94 43.32
N THR A 474 -9.36 -15.27 43.43
CA THR A 474 -9.00 -16.16 42.31
C THR A 474 -9.92 -16.04 41.10
N ALA A 475 -11.19 -15.68 41.30
CA ALA A 475 -12.16 -15.48 40.22
C ALA A 475 -11.76 -14.31 39.31
N PHE A 476 -11.07 -13.30 39.85
CA PHE A 476 -10.52 -12.20 39.07
C PHE A 476 -9.20 -12.58 38.38
N SER A 477 -8.22 -13.12 39.13
CA SER A 477 -6.91 -13.47 38.55
C SER A 477 -6.97 -14.50 37.43
N GLN A 478 -7.98 -15.38 37.44
CA GLN A 478 -8.18 -16.39 36.40
C GLN A 478 -9.08 -15.92 35.26
N SER A 479 -9.65 -14.71 35.35
CA SER A 479 -10.50 -14.17 34.29
C SER A 479 -9.71 -13.87 33.02
N GLU A 480 -10.35 -14.06 31.87
CA GLU A 480 -9.80 -13.75 30.56
C GLU A 480 -9.37 -12.28 30.47
N VAL A 481 -10.13 -11.38 31.10
CA VAL A 481 -9.84 -9.95 31.13
C VAL A 481 -8.56 -9.64 31.91
N ALA A 482 -8.41 -10.18 33.12
CA ALA A 482 -7.21 -9.94 33.91
C ALA A 482 -5.96 -10.45 33.17
N ARG A 483 -6.05 -11.64 32.57
CA ARG A 483 -4.96 -12.24 31.79
C ARG A 483 -4.65 -11.46 30.51
N LEU A 484 -5.66 -10.96 29.80
CA LEU A 484 -5.47 -10.11 28.62
C LEU A 484 -4.70 -8.82 28.98
N ILE A 485 -5.05 -8.17 30.10
CA ILE A 485 -4.41 -6.91 30.51
C ILE A 485 -3.02 -7.17 31.14
N GLU A 486 -2.72 -8.38 31.60
CA GLU A 486 -1.41 -8.74 32.14
C GLU A 486 -0.44 -9.24 31.06
N GLN A 487 -0.92 -10.12 30.16
CA GLN A 487 -0.10 -10.80 29.17
C GLN A 487 -0.13 -10.12 27.79
N GLY A 488 -1.11 -9.22 27.56
CA GLY A 488 -1.23 -8.45 26.32
C GLY A 488 -1.34 -9.34 25.08
N LEU A 489 -0.48 -9.09 24.09
CA LEU A 489 -0.43 -9.87 22.84
C LEU A 489 0.06 -11.33 23.03
N ASN A 490 0.68 -11.64 24.17
CA ASN A 490 1.09 -13.02 24.48
C ASN A 490 -0.08 -13.85 25.04
N TYR A 491 -1.23 -13.21 25.28
CA TYR A 491 -2.42 -13.89 25.74
C TYR A 491 -3.09 -14.66 24.60
N VAL A 492 -3.13 -15.99 24.72
CA VAL A 492 -3.96 -16.85 23.86
C VAL A 492 -5.16 -17.29 24.70
N PRO A 493 -6.38 -16.84 24.38
CA PRO A 493 -7.56 -17.28 25.12
C PRO A 493 -7.72 -18.79 24.93
N ALA A 494 -8.15 -19.47 25.99
CA ALA A 494 -8.53 -20.87 25.86
C ALA A 494 -9.77 -20.94 24.97
N MET A 495 -9.61 -21.43 23.73
CA MET A 495 -10.77 -21.65 22.87
C MET A 495 -11.74 -22.59 23.59
N PRO A 496 -13.06 -22.36 23.54
CA PRO A 496 -14.02 -23.30 24.06
C PRO A 496 -13.84 -24.61 23.30
N VAL A 497 -13.12 -25.55 23.91
CA VAL A 497 -13.13 -26.95 23.47
C VAL A 497 -14.57 -27.38 23.61
N ASP A 498 -15.13 -27.98 22.56
CA ASP A 498 -16.45 -28.59 22.64
C ASP A 498 -16.39 -29.70 23.70
N VAL A 499 -16.78 -29.34 24.92
CA VAL A 499 -16.48 -30.11 26.14
C VAL A 499 -17.16 -31.47 26.04
N GLU A 500 -18.31 -31.53 25.38
CA GLU A 500 -19.04 -32.77 25.10
C GLU A 500 -18.25 -33.68 24.17
N LEU A 501 -17.70 -33.17 23.08
CA LEU A 501 -16.89 -33.95 22.12
C LEU A 501 -15.60 -34.49 22.76
N TYR A 502 -14.97 -33.68 23.63
CA TYR A 502 -13.78 -34.08 24.38
C TYR A 502 -14.08 -35.20 25.38
N PHE A 503 -15.16 -35.09 26.17
CA PHE A 503 -15.57 -36.12 27.11
C PHE A 503 -16.13 -37.37 26.41
N GLU A 504 -16.73 -37.24 25.23
CA GLU A 504 -17.17 -38.37 24.41
C GLU A 504 -15.97 -39.19 23.89
N GLY A 505 -14.89 -38.52 23.47
CA GLY A 505 -13.62 -39.19 23.12
C GLY A 505 -13.03 -39.96 24.31
N ILE A 506 -12.99 -39.35 25.49
CA ILE A 506 -12.53 -40.02 26.72
C ILE A 506 -13.45 -41.21 27.07
N ARG A 507 -14.77 -41.08 26.94
CA ARG A 507 -15.73 -42.16 27.20
C ARG A 507 -15.52 -43.34 26.26
N GLN A 508 -15.22 -43.10 24.98
CA GLN A 508 -14.87 -44.15 24.04
C GLN A 508 -13.58 -44.88 24.47
N GLU A 509 -12.54 -44.15 24.85
CA GLU A 509 -11.28 -44.73 25.36
C GLU A 509 -11.46 -45.51 26.68
N LEU A 510 -12.37 -45.07 27.55
CA LEU A 510 -12.72 -45.75 28.80
C LEU A 510 -13.58 -47.00 28.58
N THR A 511 -14.23 -47.14 27.43
CA THR A 511 -15.08 -48.31 27.10
C THR A 511 -14.41 -49.35 26.21
N GLN A 512 -13.22 -49.06 25.68
CA GLN A 512 -12.45 -49.97 24.82
C GLN A 512 -12.09 -51.31 25.49
N TRP A 513 -12.05 -51.40 26.83
CA TRP A 513 -11.82 -52.68 27.52
C TRP A 513 -12.89 -53.72 27.17
N LYS A 514 -14.12 -53.29 26.82
CA LYS A 514 -15.22 -54.18 26.40
C LYS A 514 -14.92 -54.91 25.09
N LEU A 515 -13.95 -54.43 24.31
CA LEU A 515 -13.54 -55.01 23.03
C LEU A 515 -12.42 -56.06 23.18
N LEU A 516 -11.84 -56.21 24.38
CA LEU A 516 -10.77 -57.18 24.63
C LEU A 516 -11.35 -58.59 24.76
N ALA A 517 -10.77 -59.58 24.07
CA ALA A 517 -11.32 -60.94 24.03
C ALA A 517 -10.98 -61.81 25.26
N ASN A 518 -9.98 -61.42 26.07
CA ASN A 518 -9.50 -62.21 27.20
C ASN A 518 -9.97 -61.62 28.55
N PRO A 519 -10.67 -62.40 29.40
CA PRO A 519 -11.16 -61.94 30.70
C PRO A 519 -10.08 -61.40 31.67
N GLN A 520 -8.87 -61.95 31.64
CA GLN A 520 -7.78 -61.48 32.50
C GLN A 520 -7.23 -60.12 32.04
N GLN A 521 -7.23 -59.87 30.72
CA GLN A 521 -6.82 -58.58 30.16
C GLN A 521 -7.91 -57.51 30.33
N GLN A 522 -9.19 -57.91 30.30
CA GLN A 522 -10.30 -57.02 30.65
C GLN A 522 -10.20 -56.53 32.09
N ALA A 523 -9.96 -57.42 33.07
CA ALA A 523 -9.86 -57.03 34.48
C ALA A 523 -8.72 -56.03 34.73
N ALA A 524 -7.53 -56.28 34.16
CA ALA A 524 -6.39 -55.36 34.28
C ALA A 524 -6.64 -54.01 33.58
N ALA A 525 -7.28 -54.03 32.41
CA ALA A 525 -7.65 -52.80 31.71
C ALA A 525 -8.71 -52.00 32.47
N VAL A 526 -9.69 -52.65 33.11
CA VAL A 526 -10.71 -51.97 33.93
C VAL A 526 -10.07 -51.27 35.13
N GLU A 527 -9.16 -51.92 35.85
CA GLU A 527 -8.45 -51.27 36.98
C GLU A 527 -7.64 -50.05 36.54
N GLN A 528 -6.92 -50.16 35.41
CA GLN A 528 -6.17 -49.03 34.85
C GLN A 528 -7.09 -47.87 34.43
N LYS A 529 -8.25 -48.18 33.83
CA LYS A 529 -9.22 -47.18 33.39
C LYS A 529 -9.98 -46.54 34.56
N LEU A 530 -10.24 -47.27 35.64
CA LEU A 530 -10.80 -46.72 36.89
C LEU A 530 -9.84 -45.74 37.56
N ALA A 531 -8.54 -46.06 37.61
CA ALA A 531 -7.52 -45.13 38.11
C ALA A 531 -7.42 -43.85 37.26
N GLN A 532 -7.54 -43.98 35.93
CA GLN A 532 -7.62 -42.83 35.02
C GLN A 532 -8.88 -41.98 35.26
N MET A 533 -10.04 -42.60 35.53
CA MET A 533 -11.26 -41.89 35.91
C MET A 533 -11.07 -41.11 37.22
N GLU A 534 -10.54 -41.72 38.28
CA GLU A 534 -10.29 -41.02 39.55
C GLU A 534 -9.37 -39.81 39.37
N GLN A 535 -8.36 -39.93 38.52
CA GLN A 535 -7.44 -38.83 38.22
C GLN A 535 -8.13 -37.70 37.44
N LEU A 536 -9.02 -38.02 36.50
CA LEU A 536 -9.83 -37.04 35.77
C LEU A 536 -10.84 -36.34 36.69
N ILE A 537 -11.47 -37.07 37.61
CA ILE A 537 -12.40 -36.51 38.62
C ILE A 537 -11.66 -35.51 39.51
N LYS A 538 -10.44 -35.83 39.93
CA LYS A 538 -9.60 -34.93 40.73
C LYS A 538 -9.21 -33.63 40.01
N VAL A 539 -9.08 -33.66 38.68
CA VAL A 539 -8.69 -32.50 37.87
C VAL A 539 -9.89 -31.63 37.48
N TYR A 540 -11.04 -32.24 37.16
CA TYR A 540 -12.19 -31.55 36.56
C TYR A 540 -13.41 -31.39 37.48
N GLY A 541 -13.37 -31.98 38.69
CA GLY A 541 -14.44 -31.90 39.69
C GLY A 541 -15.59 -32.90 39.47
N GLU A 542 -16.34 -33.20 40.54
CA GLU A 542 -17.41 -34.21 40.55
C GLU A 542 -18.58 -33.90 39.60
N GLU A 543 -18.89 -32.63 39.33
CA GLU A 543 -19.99 -32.28 38.42
C GLU A 543 -19.68 -32.69 36.97
N ARG A 544 -18.43 -32.55 36.52
CA ARG A 544 -18.01 -32.96 35.17
C ARG A 544 -17.74 -34.46 35.08
N ALA A 545 -17.48 -35.12 36.22
CA ALA A 545 -17.33 -36.57 36.31
C ALA A 545 -18.59 -37.33 35.85
N ARG A 546 -19.79 -36.75 36.03
CA ARG A 546 -21.05 -37.34 35.56
C ARG A 546 -21.11 -37.53 34.04
N LEU A 547 -20.34 -36.74 33.29
CA LEU A 547 -20.20 -36.90 31.84
C LEU A 547 -19.31 -38.09 31.44
N LEU A 548 -18.59 -38.72 32.39
CA LEU A 548 -17.79 -39.92 32.15
C LEU A 548 -18.56 -41.22 32.43
N GLU A 549 -19.74 -41.15 33.07
CA GLU A 549 -20.57 -42.32 33.34
C GLU A 549 -21.15 -42.88 32.02
N PRO A 550 -21.07 -44.20 31.80
CA PRO A 550 -21.77 -44.83 30.69
C PRO A 550 -23.28 -44.84 30.96
N ILE A 551 -24.09 -44.48 29.95
CA ILE A 551 -25.56 -44.64 29.97
C ILE A 551 -25.92 -46.13 30.01
#